data_AF-A0A645JDL4-F1
#
_entry.id   AF-A0A645JDL4-F1
#
_cell.length_a   1.000
_cell.length_b   1.000
_cell.length_c   1.000
_cell.angle_alpha   90.00
_cell.angle_beta   90.00
_cell.angle_gamma   90.00
#
_symmetry.space_group_name_H-M   'P 1'
#
loop_
_entity.id
_entity.type
_entity.pdbx_description
1 polymer ?
#
loop_
_entity_poly.entity_id
_entity_poly.type
_entity_poly.pdbx_seq_one_letter_code
_entity_poly.pdbx_strand_id
1 'polypeptide(L)'
;MNKVFGFSYEDPIYTSPDEYFYFRRSSTEKATDIRGYDYLFNMESLYNKNGSQAKDLDAVYDYENSNLKISYLGSEVYKKDLDIFAKDLVNKYGMQRGENPLPDDEMILTEENDRIKVKIVFQNISGSLNNVSGNFSGKGFDFYLLVKVK
;
A
#
# COMPACT_ATOMS: atom_id res chain seq x y z
N MET A 1 25.37 -29.72 1.78
CA MET A 1 24.30 -30.48 2.47
C MET A 1 24.57 -31.97 2.54
N ASN A 2 24.86 -32.67 1.44
CA ASN A 2 25.09 -34.13 1.44
C ASN A 2 26.07 -34.66 2.50
N LYS A 3 27.24 -34.03 2.66
CA LYS A 3 28.26 -34.52 3.59
C LYS A 3 27.93 -34.32 5.08
N VAL A 4 26.92 -33.51 5.39
CA VAL A 4 26.48 -33.20 6.77
C VAL A 4 25.12 -33.84 7.07
N PHE A 5 24.18 -33.76 6.12
CA PHE A 5 22.79 -34.19 6.29
C PHE A 5 22.43 -35.47 5.51
N GLY A 6 23.32 -35.99 4.66
CA GLY A 6 23.11 -37.25 3.93
C GLY A 6 22.16 -37.17 2.72
N PHE A 7 21.72 -35.97 2.33
CA PHE A 7 20.92 -35.76 1.12
C PHE A 7 21.38 -34.57 0.28
N SER A 8 21.18 -34.68 -1.02
CA SER A 8 21.38 -33.59 -1.98
C SER A 8 20.30 -32.54 -1.76
N TYR A 9 20.66 -31.27 -1.84
CA TYR A 9 19.65 -30.22 -2.01
C TYR A 9 19.00 -30.44 -3.38
N GLU A 10 17.69 -30.68 -3.38
CA GLU A 10 16.87 -30.57 -4.57
C GLU A 10 16.20 -29.21 -4.52
N ASP A 11 16.50 -28.35 -5.48
CA ASP A 11 15.77 -27.10 -5.65
C ASP A 11 14.36 -27.48 -6.12
N PRO A 12 13.32 -27.29 -5.29
CA PRO A 12 11.97 -27.57 -5.75
C PRO A 12 11.70 -26.55 -6.87
N ILE A 13 11.53 -27.04 -8.10
CA ILE A 13 11.13 -26.20 -9.23
C ILE A 13 9.73 -25.66 -8.92
N TYR A 14 9.67 -24.55 -8.19
CA TYR A 14 8.47 -23.79 -7.90
C TYR A 14 8.27 -22.83 -9.07
N THR A 15 7.65 -23.32 -10.14
CA THR A 15 7.03 -22.42 -11.12
C THR A 15 5.75 -21.88 -10.49
N SER A 16 5.87 -20.84 -9.67
CA SER A 16 4.70 -20.07 -9.27
C SER A 16 4.18 -19.32 -10.50
N PRO A 17 2.87 -19.39 -10.81
CA PRO A 17 2.28 -18.52 -11.82
C PRO A 17 2.26 -17.05 -11.39
N ASP A 18 2.57 -16.77 -10.12
CA ASP A 18 2.58 -15.43 -9.58
C ASP A 18 3.92 -14.73 -9.82
N GLU A 19 3.84 -13.57 -10.47
CA GLU A 19 4.91 -12.58 -10.46
C GLU A 19 4.69 -11.60 -9.32
N TYR A 20 5.75 -11.28 -8.58
CA TYR A 20 5.70 -10.35 -7.47
C TYR A 20 6.29 -9.00 -7.86
N PHE A 21 5.77 -7.94 -7.26
CA PHE A 21 6.33 -6.59 -7.39
C PHE A 21 6.55 -5.97 -6.00
N TYR A 22 7.51 -5.07 -5.93
CA TYR A 22 7.79 -4.26 -4.74
C TYR A 22 8.21 -2.86 -5.16
N PHE A 23 7.51 -1.86 -4.65
CA PHE A 23 7.85 -0.46 -4.78
C PHE A 23 8.12 0.13 -3.40
N ARG A 24 9.20 0.90 -3.30
CA ARG A 24 9.56 1.62 -2.08
C ARG A 24 9.72 3.10 -2.42
N ARG A 25 9.35 3.99 -1.51
CA ARG A 25 9.61 5.42 -1.67
C ARG A 25 11.10 5.73 -1.49
N SER A 26 11.67 6.58 -2.35
CA SER A 26 13.11 6.90 -2.30
C SER A 26 13.54 7.57 -1.00
N SER A 27 12.61 8.20 -0.26
CA SER A 27 12.82 8.81 1.06
C SER A 27 13.95 9.85 1.07
N THR A 28 14.20 10.46 -0.11
CA THR A 28 15.13 11.59 -0.23
C THR A 28 14.61 12.78 0.56
N GLU A 29 13.28 12.96 0.63
CA GLU A 29 12.65 13.87 1.57
C GLU A 29 12.44 13.19 2.92
N LYS A 30 13.12 13.73 3.94
CA LYS A 30 13.07 13.23 5.33
C LYS A 30 11.88 13.74 6.13
N ALA A 31 11.04 14.60 5.55
CA ALA A 31 9.88 15.18 6.21
C ALA A 31 8.68 15.18 5.25
N THR A 32 7.50 14.93 5.81
CA THR A 32 6.22 14.99 5.09
C THR A 32 5.52 16.31 5.42
N ASP A 33 5.18 17.13 4.42
CA ASP A 33 4.39 18.34 4.65
C ASP A 33 2.93 18.00 4.99
N ILE A 34 2.58 18.30 6.25
CA ILE A 34 1.26 18.07 6.83
C ILE A 34 0.42 19.34 6.96
N ARG A 35 0.94 20.51 6.52
CA ARG A 35 0.22 21.78 6.68
C ARG A 35 -1.12 21.76 5.95
N GLY A 36 -2.15 22.26 6.64
CA GLY A 36 -3.51 22.32 6.11
C GLY A 36 -4.30 21.01 6.19
N TYR A 37 -3.75 19.98 6.86
CA TYR A 37 -4.48 18.77 7.24
C TYR A 37 -4.77 18.78 8.74
N ASP A 38 -5.88 18.16 9.13
CA ASP A 38 -6.34 18.13 10.52
C ASP A 38 -5.87 16.86 11.25
N TYR A 39 -5.67 15.76 10.51
CA TYR A 39 -5.31 14.46 11.04
C TYR A 39 -4.17 13.81 10.25
N LEU A 40 -3.33 13.04 10.94
CA LEU A 40 -2.37 12.09 10.38
C LEU A 40 -2.58 10.73 11.04
N PHE A 41 -2.75 9.71 10.22
CA PHE A 41 -2.78 8.31 10.65
C PHE A 41 -1.56 7.57 10.14
N ASN A 42 -0.96 6.74 11.00
CA ASN A 42 0.00 5.73 10.58
C ASN A 42 -0.77 4.46 10.22
N MET A 43 -0.74 4.06 8.95
CA MET A 43 -1.49 2.95 8.40
C MET A 43 -0.63 1.73 8.07
N GLU A 44 0.52 1.56 8.72
CA GLU A 44 1.37 0.37 8.58
C GLU A 44 0.60 -0.92 8.92
N SER A 45 0.60 -1.86 7.97
CA SER A 45 -0.28 -3.04 7.91
C SER A 45 -0.22 -3.92 9.16
N LEU A 46 0.94 -4.04 9.80
CA LEU A 46 1.15 -4.90 10.96
C LEU A 46 0.45 -4.41 12.23
N TYR A 47 0.05 -3.14 12.30
CA TYR A 47 -0.44 -2.51 13.53
C TYR A 47 -1.94 -2.21 13.53
N ASN A 48 -2.65 -2.43 12.42
CA ASN A 48 -3.95 -1.77 12.20
C ASN A 48 -5.17 -2.70 12.09
N LYS A 49 -5.15 -3.87 12.77
CA LYS A 49 -6.26 -4.83 12.75
C LYS A 49 -7.60 -4.29 13.26
N ASN A 50 -7.61 -3.18 14.01
CA ASN A 50 -8.80 -2.59 14.60
C ASN A 50 -9.18 -1.22 14.00
N GLY A 51 -8.53 -0.81 12.91
CA GLY A 51 -8.65 0.54 12.36
C GLY A 51 -7.94 1.59 13.21
N SER A 52 -7.70 2.76 12.62
CA SER A 52 -7.14 3.90 13.33
C SER A 52 -8.24 4.92 13.61
N GLN A 53 -8.47 5.18 14.91
CA GLN A 53 -9.54 6.04 15.36
C GLN A 53 -8.99 7.35 15.92
N ALA A 54 -9.52 8.45 15.40
CA ALA A 54 -9.55 9.74 16.06
C ALA A 54 -11.01 10.02 16.48
N LYS A 55 -11.19 10.94 17.43
CA LYS A 55 -12.48 11.23 18.09
C LYS A 55 -13.70 11.17 17.16
N ASP A 56 -13.67 11.94 16.07
CA ASP A 56 -14.79 12.09 15.14
C ASP A 56 -14.49 11.49 13.76
N LEU A 57 -13.28 10.92 13.56
CA LEU A 57 -12.78 10.46 12.27
C LEU A 57 -12.17 9.06 12.41
N ASP A 58 -12.68 8.12 11.63
CA ASP A 58 -12.27 6.73 11.61
C ASP A 58 -11.68 6.41 10.22
N ALA A 59 -10.49 5.82 10.21
CA ALA A 59 -9.84 5.36 8.99
C ALA A 59 -9.52 3.86 9.11
N VAL A 60 -10.05 3.07 8.18
CA VAL A 60 -9.89 1.62 8.14
C VAL A 60 -9.34 1.21 6.80
N TYR A 61 -8.27 0.42 6.83
CA TYR A 61 -7.72 -0.22 5.65
C TYR A 61 -8.03 -1.72 5.71
N ASP A 62 -8.75 -2.20 4.71
CA ASP A 62 -9.03 -3.63 4.51
C ASP A 62 -7.92 -4.24 3.64
N TYR A 63 -7.04 -5.00 4.30
CA TYR A 63 -5.93 -5.71 3.66
C TYR A 63 -6.39 -6.77 2.66
N GLU A 64 -7.57 -7.36 2.84
CA GLU A 64 -8.02 -8.42 1.95
C GLU A 64 -8.47 -7.88 0.60
N ASN A 65 -9.13 -6.73 0.62
CA ASN A 65 -9.71 -6.10 -0.57
C ASN A 65 -8.94 -4.84 -1.02
N SER A 66 -7.82 -4.50 -0.40
CA SER A 66 -7.05 -3.27 -0.66
C SER A 66 -7.87 -1.98 -0.58
N ASN A 67 -8.92 -1.98 0.25
CA ASN A 67 -9.86 -0.87 0.32
C ASN A 67 -9.55 0.02 1.53
N LEU A 68 -9.23 1.29 1.28
CA LEU A 68 -9.20 2.33 2.30
C LEU A 68 -10.58 2.97 2.42
N LYS A 69 -11.10 3.05 3.64
CA LYS A 69 -12.35 3.73 3.98
C LYS A 69 -12.11 4.76 5.06
N ILE A 70 -12.73 5.93 4.91
CA ILE A 70 -12.73 7.00 5.91
C ILE A 70 -14.17 7.37 6.24
N SER A 71 -14.48 7.40 7.53
CA SER A 71 -15.77 7.81 8.06
C SER A 71 -15.62 9.02 8.98
N TYR A 72 -16.46 10.03 8.82
CA TYR A 72 -16.51 11.22 9.67
C TYR A 72 -17.89 11.30 10.33
N LEU A 73 -17.92 11.46 11.66
CA LEU A 73 -19.15 11.44 12.47
C LEU A 73 -20.04 10.22 12.14
N GLY A 74 -19.41 9.06 11.94
CA GLY A 74 -20.08 7.79 11.61
C GLY A 74 -20.57 7.65 10.15
N SER A 75 -20.42 8.67 9.30
CA SER A 75 -20.80 8.62 7.89
C SER A 75 -19.58 8.37 7.00
N GLU A 76 -19.70 7.46 6.03
CA GLU A 76 -18.65 7.27 5.02
C GLU A 76 -18.50 8.53 4.16
N VAL A 77 -17.28 9.05 4.10
CA VAL A 77 -16.93 10.28 3.36
C VAL A 77 -15.91 10.03 2.25
N TYR A 78 -15.24 8.87 2.27
CA TYR A 78 -14.28 8.46 1.26
C TYR A 78 -14.07 6.96 1.27
N LYS A 79 -13.92 6.40 0.08
CA LYS A 79 -13.56 5.00 -0.16
C LYS A 79 -12.69 4.91 -1.39
N LYS A 80 -11.60 4.15 -1.31
CA LYS A 80 -10.66 3.95 -2.42
C LYS A 80 -10.13 2.53 -2.45
N ASP A 81 -10.18 1.92 -3.63
CA ASP A 81 -9.43 0.72 -3.95
C ASP A 81 -7.99 1.12 -4.31
N LEU A 82 -7.05 0.74 -3.45
CA LEU A 82 -5.63 1.05 -3.62
C LEU A 82 -4.94 0.15 -4.65
N ASP A 83 -5.55 -0.97 -5.04
CA ASP A 83 -5.00 -1.82 -6.11
C ASP A 83 -5.01 -1.09 -7.45
N ILE A 84 -5.94 -0.16 -7.67
CA ILE A 84 -5.95 0.69 -8.88
C ILE A 84 -4.65 1.47 -8.97
N PHE A 85 -4.21 2.09 -7.86
CA PHE A 85 -2.97 2.86 -7.81
C PHE A 85 -1.74 1.95 -8.00
N ALA A 86 -1.71 0.80 -7.34
CA ALA A 86 -0.62 -0.16 -7.50
C ALA A 86 -0.52 -0.71 -8.93
N LYS A 87 -1.65 -0.97 -9.60
CA LYS A 87 -1.70 -1.36 -11.01
C LYS A 87 -1.12 -0.28 -11.92
N ASP A 88 -1.43 0.99 -11.67
CA ASP A 88 -0.88 2.09 -12.46
C ASP A 88 0.65 2.16 -12.33
N LEU A 89 1.20 1.95 -11.13
CA LEU A 89 2.64 1.85 -10.92
C LEU A 89 3.25 0.65 -11.66
N VAL A 90 2.62 -0.52 -11.59
CA VAL A 90 3.07 -1.71 -12.34
C VAL A 90 3.01 -1.47 -13.85
N ASN A 91 1.96 -0.82 -14.36
CA ASN A 91 1.87 -0.49 -15.79
C ASN A 91 2.98 0.47 -16.24
N LYS A 92 3.38 1.39 -15.36
CA LYS A 92 4.41 2.40 -15.65
C LYS A 92 5.84 1.86 -15.51
N TYR A 93 6.11 1.07 -14.48
CA TYR A 93 7.46 0.65 -14.10
C TYR A 93 7.74 -0.86 -14.31
N GLY A 94 6.70 -1.64 -14.59
CA GLY A 94 6.75 -3.09 -14.73
C GLY A 94 6.67 -3.84 -13.39
N MET A 95 6.70 -5.17 -13.47
CA MET A 95 6.76 -6.09 -12.32
C MET A 95 8.18 -6.10 -11.70
N GLN A 96 8.57 -4.97 -11.12
CA GLN A 96 9.92 -4.77 -10.62
C GLN A 96 10.22 -5.70 -9.44
N ARG A 97 11.28 -6.51 -9.59
CA ARG A 97 11.77 -7.43 -8.57
C ARG A 97 12.98 -6.78 -7.87
N GLY A 98 12.82 -6.43 -6.58
CA GLY A 98 13.90 -5.90 -5.74
C GLY A 98 13.63 -4.49 -5.20
N GLU A 99 14.63 -3.90 -4.52
CA GLU A 99 14.55 -2.54 -3.98
C GLU A 99 14.73 -1.49 -5.09
N ASN A 100 13.66 -1.20 -5.82
CA ASN A 100 13.66 -0.09 -6.78
C ASN A 100 12.92 1.10 -6.16
N PRO A 101 13.67 2.07 -5.59
CA PRO A 101 13.05 3.24 -5.00
C PRO A 101 12.42 4.11 -6.09
N LEU A 102 11.13 4.39 -5.95
CA LEU A 102 10.42 5.36 -6.77
C LEU A 102 10.57 6.77 -6.20
N PRO A 103 10.56 7.80 -7.06
CA PRO A 103 10.47 9.19 -6.64
C PRO A 103 9.33 9.44 -5.64
N ASP A 104 9.51 10.43 -4.78
CA ASP A 104 8.63 10.65 -3.64
C ASP A 104 7.21 11.08 -4.07
N ASP A 105 7.08 11.81 -5.18
CA ASP A 105 5.84 12.25 -5.82
C ASP A 105 5.06 11.11 -6.48
N GLU A 106 5.75 10.13 -7.04
CA GLU A 106 5.15 8.92 -7.62
C GLU A 106 4.49 8.02 -6.57
N MET A 107 4.90 8.15 -5.31
CA MET A 107 4.37 7.39 -4.16
C MET A 107 3.37 8.20 -3.33
N ILE A 108 2.79 9.26 -3.90
CA ILE A 108 1.78 10.10 -3.26
C ILE A 108 0.50 10.12 -4.09
N LEU A 109 -0.62 9.79 -3.45
CA LEU A 109 -1.96 9.98 -4.00
C LEU A 109 -2.66 11.12 -3.24
N THR A 110 -3.11 12.15 -3.95
CA THR A 110 -3.90 13.25 -3.36
C THR A 110 -5.25 13.34 -4.06
N GLU A 111 -6.32 13.31 -3.27
CA GLU A 111 -7.70 13.39 -3.76
C GLU A 111 -8.52 14.32 -2.88
N GLU A 112 -9.58 14.88 -3.45
CA GLU A 112 -10.43 15.85 -2.77
C GLU A 112 -11.86 15.72 -3.27
N ASN A 113 -12.81 15.78 -2.34
CA ASN A 113 -14.23 15.86 -2.63
C ASN A 113 -14.87 16.97 -1.78
N ASP A 114 -16.20 17.09 -1.82
CA ASP A 114 -16.91 18.16 -1.10
C ASP A 114 -16.80 18.08 0.43
N ARG A 115 -16.45 16.90 0.97
CA ARG A 115 -16.43 16.63 2.42
C ARG A 115 -15.02 16.54 3.00
N ILE A 116 -14.05 16.04 2.24
CA ILE A 116 -12.69 15.84 2.72
C ILE A 116 -11.62 16.06 1.64
N LYS A 117 -10.40 16.30 2.09
CA LYS A 117 -9.17 16.18 1.30
C LYS A 117 -8.29 15.09 1.91
N VAL A 118 -7.78 14.20 1.06
CA VAL A 118 -6.96 13.06 1.44
C VAL A 118 -5.61 13.15 0.76
N LYS A 119 -4.54 12.87 1.51
CA LYS A 119 -3.22 12.57 0.95
C LYS A 119 -2.73 11.25 1.53
N ILE A 120 -2.45 10.30 0.65
CA ILE A 120 -1.87 9.01 0.98
C ILE A 120 -0.39 9.07 0.58
N VAL A 121 0.49 8.89 1.55
CA VAL A 121 1.95 8.88 1.34
C VAL A 121 2.45 7.46 1.57
N PHE A 122 2.62 6.72 0.48
CA PHE A 122 3.06 5.33 0.52
C PHE A 122 4.54 5.24 0.88
N GLN A 123 4.87 4.41 1.86
CA GLN A 123 6.24 4.05 2.19
C GLN A 123 6.70 2.88 1.35
N ASN A 124 5.83 1.89 1.20
CA ASN A 124 6.01 0.78 0.28
C ASN A 124 4.67 0.23 -0.21
N ILE A 125 4.73 -0.41 -1.37
CA ILE A 125 3.61 -1.12 -1.98
C ILE A 125 4.15 -2.44 -2.51
N SER A 126 3.49 -3.54 -2.16
CA SER A 126 3.86 -4.88 -2.62
C SER A 126 2.63 -5.71 -2.96
N GLY A 127 2.83 -6.67 -3.84
CA GLY A 127 1.75 -7.54 -4.29
C GLY A 127 2.21 -8.52 -5.35
N SER A 128 1.23 -9.12 -6.01
CA SER A 128 1.44 -10.08 -7.09
C SER A 128 0.46 -9.92 -8.25
N LEU A 129 0.87 -10.45 -9.39
CA LEU A 129 0.04 -10.70 -10.56
C LEU A 129 0.12 -12.19 -10.88
N ASN A 130 -1.01 -12.86 -10.90
CA ASN A 130 -1.09 -14.23 -11.39
C ASN A 130 -1.12 -14.21 -12.93
N ASN A 131 -0.07 -14.69 -13.58
CA ASN A 131 0.05 -14.66 -15.05
C ASN A 131 -0.93 -15.60 -15.78
N VAL A 132 -1.55 -16.55 -15.07
CA VAL A 132 -2.51 -17.50 -15.67
C VAL A 132 -3.93 -16.93 -15.61
N SER A 133 -4.36 -16.41 -14.47
CA SER A 133 -5.70 -15.85 -14.29
C SER A 133 -5.80 -14.36 -14.60
N GLY A 134 -4.67 -13.64 -14.64
CA GLY A 134 -4.62 -12.18 -14.71
C GLY A 134 -5.00 -11.49 -13.39
N ASN A 135 -5.13 -12.24 -12.29
CA ASN A 135 -5.53 -11.69 -11.01
C ASN A 135 -4.38 -10.87 -10.41
N PHE A 136 -4.59 -9.55 -10.32
CA PHE A 136 -3.73 -8.64 -9.57
C PHE A 136 -4.18 -8.58 -8.12
N SER A 137 -3.22 -8.57 -7.20
CA SER A 137 -3.46 -8.34 -5.79
C SER A 137 -2.34 -7.49 -5.20
N GLY A 138 -2.65 -6.26 -4.82
CA GLY A 138 -1.84 -5.52 -3.86
C GLY A 138 -2.15 -6.04 -2.45
N LYS A 139 -1.14 -6.11 -1.59
CA LYS A 139 -1.33 -6.60 -0.22
C LYS A 139 -0.53 -5.76 0.78
N GLY A 140 0.78 -5.61 0.58
CA GLY A 140 1.61 -4.84 1.49
C GLY A 140 1.61 -3.36 1.13
N PHE A 141 0.55 -2.65 1.51
CA PHE A 141 0.51 -1.19 1.48
C PHE A 141 0.82 -0.66 2.88
N ASP A 142 1.95 0.03 3.00
CA ASP A 142 2.27 0.81 4.20
C ASP A 142 2.27 2.29 3.84
N PHE A 143 1.52 3.10 4.57
CA PHE A 143 1.35 4.51 4.23
C PHE A 143 1.01 5.38 5.44
N TYR A 144 1.32 6.68 5.30
CA TYR A 144 0.69 7.71 6.12
C TYR A 144 -0.55 8.23 5.40
N LEU A 145 -1.61 8.42 6.16
CA LEU A 145 -2.85 9.01 5.68
C LEU A 145 -3.05 10.37 6.34
N LEU A 146 -3.07 11.42 5.53
CA LEU A 146 -3.39 12.77 5.99
C LEU A 146 -4.80 13.13 5.54
N VAL A 147 -5.59 13.65 6.48
CA VAL A 147 -7.00 13.99 6.23
C VAL A 147 -7.27 15.41 6.68
N LYS A 148 -7.90 16.19 5.78
CA LYS A 148 -8.54 17.46 6.12
C LYS A 148 -10.05 17.29 5.98
N VAL A 149 -10.79 17.63 7.02
CA VAL A 149 -12.26 17.67 6.98
C VAL A 149 -12.69 19.07 6.50
N LYS A 150 -13.75 19.12 5.69
CA LYS A 150 -14.32 20.37 5.18
C LYS A 150 -15.59 20.77 5.92
#